data_AF-A0A5B6VZ70-F1
#
_entry.id   AF-A0A5B6VZ70-F1
#
_cell.length_a   1.000
_cell.length_b   1.000
_cell.length_c   1.000
_cell.angle_alpha   90.00
_cell.angle_beta   90.00
_cell.angle_gamma   90.00
#
_symmetry.space_group_name_H-M   'P 1'
#
loop_
_entity.id
_entity.type
_entity.pdbx_description
1 polymer ?
#
loop_
_entity_poly.entity_id
_entity_poly.type
_entity_poly.pdbx_seq_one_letter_code
_entity_poly.pdbx_strand_id
1 'polypeptide(L)'
;MDAGNSNQSGWLRIVYVVFAFCSAFFLGALKGLLVGPIAALILIIGNLGVILGLLPAHIAWTVYTVVKTNRFDAPLKVALLIALPALFGIWLGLSIAGTVIVSVCYGFFTPWVSSFEAFRLDNESDRFFHCVVDGTWDTIKGSCTVVRDFSDLCFHSYPLYLKELRESPVSNEVRTLRLIHVPGLIVVGLLGLIVHIPIYTIIAIVKSPYMLFRGWFRLTHDLISREGPFLETACIPVAGLTILLWPIVVIGSIIMAIFSSIFIGLYGSVIVYQERSFKRGVAYVIAMIAEFDEYTNDWLYLREGTIFPK
;
A
#
# COMPACT_ATOMS: atom_id res chain seq x y z
N MET A 1 57.13 10.37 -0.03
CA MET A 1 56.88 9.13 0.74
C MET A 1 55.39 9.09 1.08
N ASP A 2 54.51 9.35 0.11
CA ASP A 2 53.16 9.89 0.39
C ASP A 2 52.02 9.14 -0.33
N ALA A 3 52.33 8.09 -1.09
CA ALA A 3 51.31 7.23 -1.72
C ALA A 3 50.76 6.14 -0.76
N GLY A 4 51.48 5.82 0.32
CA GLY A 4 51.04 4.82 1.30
C GLY A 4 49.97 5.32 2.28
N ASN A 5 50.02 6.61 2.63
CA ASN A 5 49.18 7.20 3.68
C ASN A 5 47.76 7.53 3.20
N SER A 6 47.59 7.85 1.91
CA SER A 6 46.28 8.07 1.28
C SER A 6 45.47 6.78 1.11
N ASN A 7 46.15 5.67 0.82
CA ASN A 7 45.49 4.37 0.64
C ASN A 7 45.05 3.77 1.99
N GLN A 8 45.85 3.96 3.04
CA GLN A 8 45.53 3.49 4.40
C GLN A 8 44.35 4.25 5.03
N SER A 9 44.27 5.57 4.82
CA SER A 9 43.13 6.39 5.26
C SER A 9 41.85 6.07 4.49
N GLY A 10 41.93 5.78 3.18
CA GLY A 10 40.81 5.31 2.38
C GLY A 10 40.26 3.96 2.84
N TRP A 11 41.15 2.99 3.12
CA TRP A 11 40.76 1.67 3.61
C TRP A 11 40.07 1.72 4.97
N LEU A 12 40.59 2.52 5.92
CA LEU A 12 39.97 2.71 7.23
C LEU A 12 38.57 3.32 7.13
N ARG A 13 38.33 4.23 6.19
CA ARG A 13 37.02 4.83 5.95
C ARG A 13 36.01 3.83 5.41
N ILE A 14 36.43 2.95 4.50
CA ILE A 14 35.58 1.87 3.97
C ILE A 14 35.20 0.90 5.09
N VAL A 15 36.18 0.47 5.90
CA VAL A 15 35.94 -0.42 7.05
C VAL A 15 34.97 0.22 8.04
N TYR A 16 35.12 1.51 8.33
CA TYR A 16 34.20 2.24 9.21
C TYR A 16 32.78 2.29 8.66
N VAL A 17 32.58 2.59 7.38
CA VAL A 17 31.23 2.64 6.76
C VAL A 17 30.57 1.26 6.78
N VAL A 18 31.31 0.20 6.45
CA VAL A 18 30.80 -1.18 6.51
C VAL A 18 30.44 -1.57 7.93
N PHE A 19 31.30 -1.25 8.90
CA PHE A 19 31.02 -1.49 10.32
C PHE A 19 29.77 -0.74 10.78
N ALA A 20 29.68 0.56 10.50
CA ALA A 20 28.54 1.40 10.84
C ALA A 20 27.24 0.87 10.22
N PHE A 21 27.27 0.47 8.95
CA PHE A 21 26.13 -0.17 8.28
C PHE A 21 25.69 -1.45 8.98
N CYS A 22 26.63 -2.38 9.24
CA CYS A 22 26.33 -3.64 9.92
C CYS A 22 25.79 -3.38 11.33
N SER A 23 26.40 -2.48 12.08
CA SER A 23 25.92 -2.08 13.41
C SER A 23 24.50 -1.52 13.35
N ALA A 24 24.22 -0.57 12.45
CA ALA A 24 22.88 0.00 12.25
C ALA A 24 21.86 -1.07 11.86
N PHE A 25 22.26 -2.00 10.99
CA PHE A 25 21.44 -3.09 10.51
C PHE A 25 21.00 -4.01 11.66
N PHE A 26 21.96 -4.52 12.45
CA PHE A 26 21.67 -5.44 13.55
C PHE A 26 21.02 -4.74 14.75
N LEU A 27 21.46 -3.54 15.11
CA LEU A 27 20.85 -2.77 16.19
C LEU A 27 19.43 -2.35 15.85
N GLY A 28 19.20 -1.91 14.60
CA GLY A 28 17.87 -1.58 14.11
C GLY A 28 16.95 -2.80 14.07
N ALA A 29 17.43 -3.97 13.65
CA ALA A 29 16.66 -5.21 13.69
C ALA A 29 16.32 -5.64 15.12
N LEU A 30 17.30 -5.58 16.04
CA LEU A 30 17.08 -5.88 17.47
C LEU A 30 16.06 -4.91 18.08
N LYS A 31 16.15 -3.62 17.76
CA LYS A 31 15.20 -2.60 18.19
C LYS A 31 13.81 -2.84 17.62
N GLY A 32 13.70 -3.19 16.33
CA GLY A 32 12.45 -3.63 15.71
C GLY A 32 11.85 -4.84 16.44
N LEU A 33 12.68 -5.78 16.91
CA LEU A 33 12.22 -6.93 17.68
C LEU A 33 11.77 -6.58 19.11
N LEU A 34 12.36 -5.56 19.74
CA LEU A 34 12.03 -5.15 21.11
C LEU A 34 10.85 -4.16 21.17
N VAL A 35 10.90 -3.11 20.36
CA VAL A 35 9.89 -2.03 20.32
C VAL A 35 8.71 -2.42 19.44
N GLY A 36 8.96 -3.18 18.37
CA GLY A 36 7.96 -3.50 17.37
C GLY A 36 6.75 -4.26 17.90
N PRO A 37 6.88 -5.26 18.79
CA PRO A 37 5.73 -5.92 19.39
C PRO A 37 4.83 -4.96 20.18
N ILE A 38 5.42 -4.01 20.91
CA ILE A 38 4.67 -3.01 21.69
C ILE A 38 3.94 -2.05 20.73
N ALA A 39 4.65 -1.53 19.73
CA ALA A 39 4.09 -0.64 18.71
C ALA A 39 2.97 -1.31 17.90
N ALA A 40 3.15 -2.57 17.53
CA ALA A 40 2.17 -3.38 16.82
C ALA A 40 0.96 -3.68 17.70
N LEU A 41 1.15 -3.97 18.99
CA LEU A 41 0.04 -4.23 19.91
C LEU A 41 -0.84 -3.00 20.11
N ILE A 42 -0.23 -1.81 20.22
CA ILE A 42 -0.97 -0.53 20.28
C ILE A 42 -1.84 -0.35 19.04
N LEU A 43 -1.27 -0.55 17.84
CA LEU A 43 -2.00 -0.46 16.58
C LEU A 43 -3.14 -1.48 16.48
N ILE A 44 -2.87 -2.74 16.82
CA ILE A 44 -3.85 -3.82 16.75
C ILE A 44 -5.02 -3.52 17.71
N ILE A 45 -4.74 -3.24 18.98
CA ILE A 45 -5.79 -2.96 19.97
C ILE A 45 -6.57 -1.71 19.59
N GLY A 46 -5.86 -0.63 19.21
CA GLY A 46 -6.48 0.64 18.84
C GLY A 46 -7.40 0.50 17.62
N ASN A 47 -6.89 -0.05 16.52
CA ASN A 47 -7.68 -0.22 15.29
C ASN A 47 -8.81 -1.24 15.49
N LEU A 48 -8.60 -2.34 16.21
CA LEU A 48 -9.70 -3.27 16.54
C LEU A 48 -10.77 -2.60 17.39
N GLY A 49 -10.38 -1.76 18.35
CA GLY A 49 -11.32 -0.96 19.14
C GLY A 49 -12.16 -0.02 18.28
N VAL A 50 -11.53 0.68 17.32
CA VAL A 50 -12.22 1.55 16.35
C VAL A 50 -13.15 0.72 15.46
N ILE A 51 -12.64 -0.37 14.84
CA ILE A 51 -13.41 -1.22 13.92
C ILE A 51 -14.64 -1.80 14.62
N LEU A 52 -14.46 -2.48 15.76
CA LEU A 52 -15.55 -3.15 16.46
C LEU A 52 -16.49 -2.17 17.16
N GLY A 53 -15.95 -1.08 17.72
CA GLY A 53 -16.73 -0.06 18.40
C GLY A 53 -17.61 0.76 17.44
N LEU A 54 -17.10 1.10 16.26
CA LEU A 54 -17.86 1.85 15.25
C LEU A 54 -18.69 1.00 14.31
N LEU A 55 -18.47 -0.32 14.23
CA LEU A 55 -19.21 -1.21 13.33
C LEU A 55 -20.74 -1.02 13.42
N PRO A 56 -21.39 -0.96 14.61
CA PRO A 56 -22.84 -0.74 14.69
C PRO A 56 -23.25 0.62 14.12
N ALA A 57 -22.47 1.67 14.37
CA ALA A 57 -22.73 3.01 13.86
C ALA A 57 -22.57 3.06 12.34
N HIS A 58 -21.52 2.46 11.79
CA HIS A 58 -21.28 2.36 10.34
C HIS A 58 -22.41 1.60 9.64
N ILE A 59 -22.87 0.48 10.21
CA ILE A 59 -24.03 -0.26 9.69
C ILE A 59 -25.27 0.65 9.69
N ALA A 60 -25.58 1.28 10.82
CA ALA A 60 -26.76 2.14 10.96
C ALA A 60 -26.73 3.33 9.99
N TRP A 61 -25.60 4.04 9.88
CA TRP A 61 -25.44 5.18 8.96
C TRP A 61 -25.57 4.76 7.51
N THR A 62 -25.06 3.58 7.15
CA THR A 62 -25.13 3.07 5.78
C THR A 62 -26.54 2.66 5.41
N VAL A 63 -27.21 1.89 6.27
CA VAL A 63 -28.61 1.51 6.08
C VAL A 63 -29.49 2.75 5.97
N TYR A 64 -29.31 3.72 6.88
CA TYR A 64 -30.03 4.99 6.84
C TYR A 64 -29.82 5.73 5.51
N THR A 65 -28.58 5.80 5.03
CA THR A 65 -28.24 6.48 3.78
C THR A 65 -28.84 5.78 2.56
N VAL A 66 -28.76 4.45 2.49
CA VAL A 66 -29.34 3.65 1.40
C VAL A 66 -30.86 3.78 1.36
N VAL A 67 -31.53 3.79 2.51
CA VAL A 67 -32.98 3.96 2.57
C VAL A 67 -33.39 5.37 2.18
N LYS A 68 -32.70 6.40 2.69
CA LYS A 68 -33.10 7.80 2.57
C LYS A 68 -32.67 8.47 1.27
N THR A 69 -31.64 7.96 0.58
CA THR A 69 -31.17 8.57 -0.68
C THR A 69 -32.23 8.51 -1.77
N ASN A 70 -32.36 9.58 -2.54
CA ASN A 70 -33.24 9.66 -3.72
C ASN A 70 -32.53 9.20 -5.00
N ARG A 71 -31.23 8.87 -4.94
CA ARG A 71 -30.43 8.47 -6.11
C ARG A 71 -30.69 7.04 -6.57
N PHE A 72 -31.27 6.20 -5.71
CA PHE A 72 -31.49 4.78 -5.95
C PHE A 72 -32.99 4.49 -6.03
N ASP A 73 -33.39 3.62 -6.96
CA ASP A 73 -34.75 3.11 -7.02
C ASP A 73 -35.00 2.00 -5.98
N ALA A 74 -36.26 1.63 -5.77
CA ALA A 74 -36.63 0.64 -4.76
C ALA A 74 -35.96 -0.74 -4.97
N PRO A 75 -35.91 -1.32 -6.19
CA PRO A 75 -35.21 -2.58 -6.42
C PRO A 75 -33.72 -2.53 -6.06
N LEU A 76 -33.01 -1.45 -6.42
CA LEU A 76 -31.60 -1.30 -6.08
C LEU A 76 -31.39 -1.16 -4.57
N LYS A 77 -32.25 -0.42 -3.88
CA LYS A 77 -32.19 -0.30 -2.41
C LYS A 77 -32.31 -1.66 -1.76
N VAL A 78 -33.28 -2.48 -2.20
CA VAL A 78 -33.47 -3.85 -1.67
C VAL A 78 -32.25 -4.72 -1.97
N ALA A 79 -31.74 -4.70 -3.21
CA ALA A 79 -30.56 -5.46 -3.59
C ALA A 79 -29.32 -5.07 -2.75
N LEU A 80 -29.08 -3.77 -2.56
CA LEU A 80 -27.99 -3.27 -1.73
C LEU A 80 -28.16 -3.66 -0.26
N LEU A 81 -29.37 -3.57 0.30
CA LEU A 81 -29.65 -3.99 1.68
C LEU A 81 -29.43 -5.49 1.89
N ILE A 82 -29.72 -6.33 0.88
CA ILE A 82 -29.44 -7.78 0.91
C ILE A 82 -27.93 -8.05 0.81
N ALA A 83 -27.20 -7.29 -0.01
CA ALA A 83 -25.76 -7.44 -0.17
C ALA A 83 -24.95 -6.86 1.01
N LEU A 84 -25.53 -5.91 1.74
CA LEU A 84 -24.85 -5.14 2.79
C LEU A 84 -24.21 -6.01 3.89
N PRO A 85 -24.87 -7.05 4.43
CA PRO A 85 -24.26 -7.92 5.42
C PRO A 85 -22.99 -8.61 4.92
N ALA A 86 -22.99 -9.08 3.66
CA ALA A 86 -21.80 -9.69 3.05
C ALA A 86 -20.67 -8.66 2.86
N LEU A 87 -21.00 -7.45 2.41
CA LEU A 87 -20.02 -6.37 2.26
C LEU A 87 -19.40 -5.95 3.59
N PHE A 88 -20.20 -5.83 4.66
CA PHE A 88 -19.67 -5.56 6.00
C PHE A 88 -18.85 -6.72 6.55
N GLY A 89 -19.23 -7.97 6.26
CA GLY A 89 -18.43 -9.14 6.63
C GLY A 89 -17.05 -9.14 5.95
N ILE A 90 -17.01 -8.86 4.65
CA ILE A 90 -15.75 -8.70 3.89
C ILE A 90 -14.94 -7.52 4.44
N TRP A 91 -15.57 -6.36 4.64
CA TRP A 91 -14.89 -5.18 5.19
C TRP A 91 -14.30 -5.46 6.56
N LEU A 92 -15.03 -6.11 7.46
CA LEU A 92 -14.57 -6.48 8.79
C LEU A 92 -13.38 -7.44 8.72
N GLY A 93 -13.50 -8.52 7.96
CA GLY A 93 -12.43 -9.51 7.79
C GLY A 93 -11.16 -8.89 7.21
N LEU A 94 -11.28 -8.10 6.15
CA LEU A 94 -10.15 -7.41 5.52
C LEU A 94 -9.54 -6.36 6.43
N SER A 95 -10.35 -5.61 7.18
CA SER A 95 -9.85 -4.58 8.10
C SER A 95 -9.08 -5.19 9.27
N ILE A 96 -9.54 -6.33 9.80
CA ILE A 96 -8.82 -7.08 10.84
C ILE A 96 -7.50 -7.64 10.29
N ALA A 97 -7.55 -8.34 9.14
CA ALA A 97 -6.35 -8.92 8.53
C ALA A 97 -5.33 -7.84 8.13
N GLY A 98 -5.79 -6.76 7.50
CA GLY A 98 -4.98 -5.62 7.12
C GLY A 98 -4.36 -4.93 8.34
N THR A 99 -5.13 -4.75 9.42
CA THR A 99 -4.62 -4.20 10.68
C THR A 99 -3.47 -5.04 11.21
N VAL A 100 -3.60 -6.37 11.28
CA VAL A 100 -2.53 -7.23 11.79
C VAL A 100 -1.26 -7.12 10.93
N ILE A 101 -1.40 -7.22 9.61
CA ILE A 101 -0.27 -7.15 8.67
C ILE A 101 0.42 -5.78 8.78
N VAL A 102 -0.34 -4.70 8.65
CA VAL A 102 0.20 -3.32 8.70
C VAL A 102 0.83 -3.05 10.05
N SER A 103 0.24 -3.52 11.16
CA SER A 103 0.77 -3.29 12.50
C SER A 103 2.11 -3.99 12.71
N VAL A 104 2.24 -5.24 12.26
CA VAL A 104 3.50 -5.99 12.33
C VAL A 104 4.56 -5.34 11.46
N CYS A 105 4.23 -5.01 10.21
CA CYS A 105 5.15 -4.33 9.30
C CYS A 105 5.58 -2.97 9.86
N TYR A 106 4.64 -2.13 10.28
CA TYR A 106 4.94 -0.81 10.84
C TYR A 106 5.77 -0.90 12.12
N GLY A 107 5.39 -1.78 13.05
CA GLY A 107 6.09 -1.97 14.31
C GLY A 107 7.53 -2.47 14.11
N PHE A 108 7.76 -3.35 13.14
CA PHE A 108 9.10 -3.89 12.88
C PHE A 108 9.98 -2.94 12.04
N PHE A 109 9.46 -2.41 10.93
CA PHE A 109 10.25 -1.63 9.99
C PHE A 109 10.49 -0.18 10.43
N THR A 110 9.56 0.46 11.14
CA THR A 110 9.72 1.89 11.54
C THR A 110 10.91 2.10 12.49
N PRO A 111 11.07 1.34 13.60
CA PRO A 111 12.25 1.45 14.44
C PRO A 111 13.53 1.09 13.69
N TRP A 112 13.46 0.12 12.76
CA TRP A 112 14.61 -0.32 11.98
C TRP A 112 15.12 0.78 11.04
N VAL A 113 14.23 1.40 10.27
CA VAL A 113 14.56 2.51 9.36
C VAL A 113 15.09 3.71 10.15
N SER A 114 14.49 4.04 11.29
CA SER A 114 14.96 5.14 12.15
C SER A 114 16.41 4.95 12.64
N SER A 115 16.86 3.71 12.86
CA SER A 115 18.27 3.46 13.21
C SER A 115 19.24 3.82 12.08
N PHE A 116 18.81 3.76 10.82
CA PHE A 116 19.62 4.24 9.69
C PHE A 116 19.53 5.76 9.51
N GLU A 117 18.40 6.38 9.85
CA GLU A 117 18.26 7.85 9.81
C GLU A 117 19.19 8.56 10.79
N ALA A 118 19.53 7.92 11.92
CA ALA A 118 20.50 8.46 12.88
C ALA A 118 21.89 8.71 12.26
N PHE A 119 22.26 8.00 11.19
CA PHE A 119 23.53 8.21 10.47
C PHE A 119 23.49 9.41 9.51
N ARG A 120 22.32 10.02 9.30
CA ARG A 120 22.18 11.29 8.57
C ARG A 120 22.64 12.50 9.40
N LEU A 121 22.71 12.38 10.73
CA LEU A 121 23.06 13.49 11.62
C LEU A 121 24.57 13.77 11.58
N ASP A 122 24.94 15.04 11.47
CA ASP A 122 26.32 15.50 11.27
C ASP A 122 27.25 15.27 12.49
N ASN A 123 26.70 15.04 13.69
CA ASN A 123 27.48 14.87 14.92
C ASN A 123 28.02 13.43 15.07
N GLU A 124 29.33 13.23 14.89
CA GLU A 124 29.98 11.91 14.95
C GLU A 124 29.92 11.22 16.32
N SER A 125 29.95 11.97 17.44
CA SER A 125 29.99 11.41 18.80
C SER A 125 28.67 10.76 19.23
N ASP A 126 27.55 11.22 18.66
CA ASP A 126 26.22 10.87 19.14
C ASP A 126 25.50 9.88 18.19
N ARG A 127 26.10 9.54 17.03
CA ARG A 127 25.47 8.67 16.00
C ARG A 127 25.02 7.32 16.56
N PHE A 128 25.87 6.66 17.34
CA PHE A 128 25.54 5.35 17.91
C PHE A 128 24.48 5.46 19.02
N PHE A 129 24.49 6.55 19.79
CA PHE A 129 23.46 6.81 20.79
C PHE A 129 22.10 7.06 20.11
N HIS A 130 22.05 7.94 19.13
CA HIS A 130 20.86 8.20 18.32
C HIS A 130 20.38 6.96 17.55
N CYS A 131 21.29 6.14 17.02
CA CYS A 131 20.93 4.88 16.35
C CYS A 131 20.16 3.92 17.27
N VAL A 132 20.47 3.94 18.57
CA VAL A 132 19.83 3.08 19.58
C VAL A 132 18.54 3.73 20.12
N VAL A 133 18.57 5.03 20.39
CA VAL A 133 17.51 5.73 21.13
C VAL A 133 16.42 6.29 20.20
N ASP A 134 16.78 6.92 19.09
CA ASP A 134 15.82 7.56 18.19
C ASP A 134 14.88 6.51 17.64
N GLY A 135 13.60 6.81 17.42
CA GLY A 135 12.64 5.84 16.89
C GLY A 135 12.16 4.76 17.87
N THR A 136 12.63 4.74 19.13
CA THR A 136 12.03 3.87 20.16
C THR A 136 10.69 4.44 20.62
N TRP A 137 10.73 5.59 21.27
CA TRP A 137 9.54 6.30 21.76
C TRP A 137 8.74 6.94 20.62
N ASP A 138 9.41 7.37 19.55
CA ASP A 138 8.74 7.96 18.40
C ASP A 138 7.90 6.94 17.65
N THR A 139 8.32 5.67 17.56
CA THR A 139 7.48 4.61 16.97
C THR A 139 6.23 4.38 17.80
N ILE A 140 6.34 4.39 19.14
CA ILE A 140 5.19 4.21 20.03
C ILE A 140 4.19 5.36 19.87
N LYS A 141 4.67 6.62 19.85
CA LYS A 141 3.84 7.80 19.56
C LYS A 141 3.26 7.75 18.15
N GLY A 142 4.05 7.31 17.18
CA GLY A 142 3.66 7.11 15.79
C GLY A 142 2.52 6.12 15.69
N SER A 143 2.59 4.98 16.38
CA SER A 143 1.49 4.01 16.48
C SER A 143 0.20 4.67 17.00
N CYS A 144 0.26 5.45 18.08
CA CYS A 144 -0.92 6.17 18.58
C CYS A 144 -1.48 7.17 17.55
N THR A 145 -0.60 7.82 16.79
CA THR A 145 -0.99 8.76 15.74
C THR A 145 -1.69 8.03 14.59
N VAL A 146 -1.16 6.89 14.15
CA VAL A 146 -1.77 6.05 13.11
C VAL A 146 -3.16 5.54 13.53
N VAL A 147 -3.33 5.12 14.80
CA VAL A 147 -4.66 4.74 15.32
C VAL A 147 -5.61 5.95 15.27
N ARG A 148 -5.13 7.13 15.67
CA ARG A 148 -5.93 8.36 15.64
C ARG A 148 -6.33 8.72 14.21
N ASP A 149 -5.43 8.65 13.25
CA ASP A 149 -5.72 8.95 11.85
C ASP A 149 -6.74 7.97 11.26
N PHE A 150 -6.62 6.69 11.60
CA PHE A 150 -7.62 5.67 11.23
C PHE A 150 -8.98 5.92 11.90
N SER A 151 -8.98 6.29 13.18
CA SER A 151 -10.17 6.70 13.91
C SER A 151 -10.84 7.91 13.25
N ASP A 152 -10.08 8.95 12.92
CA ASP A 152 -10.59 10.17 12.30
C ASP A 152 -11.22 9.87 10.92
N LEU A 153 -10.60 8.99 10.13
CA LEU A 153 -11.18 8.49 8.88
C LEU A 153 -12.55 7.83 9.12
N CYS A 154 -12.65 6.94 10.12
CA CYS A 154 -13.88 6.22 10.44
C CYS A 154 -14.97 7.10 11.08
N PHE A 155 -14.60 8.12 11.86
CA PHE A 155 -15.54 9.03 12.53
C PHE A 155 -16.00 10.18 11.64
N HIS A 156 -15.12 10.71 10.79
CA HIS A 156 -15.38 11.94 10.06
C HIS A 156 -15.52 11.73 8.56
N SER A 157 -14.55 11.08 7.91
CA SER A 157 -14.57 10.92 6.45
C SER A 157 -15.70 10.02 5.98
N TYR A 158 -15.93 8.89 6.67
CA TYR A 158 -16.96 7.94 6.28
C TYR A 158 -18.38 8.51 6.39
N PRO A 159 -18.81 9.13 7.52
CA PRO A 159 -20.15 9.71 7.61
C PRO A 159 -20.34 10.91 6.68
N LEU A 160 -19.28 11.69 6.43
CA LEU A 160 -19.31 12.80 5.49
C LEU A 160 -19.56 12.30 4.05
N TYR A 161 -18.87 11.24 3.63
CA TYR A 161 -19.14 10.59 2.35
C TYR A 161 -20.60 10.09 2.24
N LEU A 162 -21.12 9.45 3.29
CA LEU A 162 -22.51 9.00 3.32
C LEU A 162 -23.50 10.17 3.27
N LYS A 163 -23.19 11.28 3.94
CA LYS A 163 -23.97 12.52 3.88
C LYS A 163 -23.99 13.09 2.47
N GLU A 164 -22.84 13.18 1.80
CA GLU A 164 -22.75 13.64 0.42
C GLU A 164 -23.53 12.72 -0.53
N LEU A 165 -23.44 11.40 -0.36
CA LEU A 165 -24.20 10.43 -1.15
C LEU A 165 -25.72 10.60 -0.99
N ARG A 166 -26.18 11.04 0.19
CA ARG A 166 -27.58 11.31 0.51
C ARG A 166 -28.06 12.67 -0.02
N GLU A 167 -27.23 13.71 0.11
CA GLU A 167 -27.62 15.11 -0.08
C GLU A 167 -27.17 15.73 -1.41
N SER A 168 -26.29 15.07 -2.18
CA SER A 168 -25.72 15.65 -3.41
C SER A 168 -26.79 16.02 -4.45
N PRO A 169 -26.90 17.31 -4.83
CA PRO A 169 -27.90 17.79 -5.80
C PRO A 169 -27.49 17.58 -7.27
N VAL A 170 -26.23 17.18 -7.53
CA VAL A 170 -25.60 17.20 -8.87
C VAL A 170 -26.05 16.04 -9.77
N SER A 171 -26.66 14.98 -9.21
CA SER A 171 -27.18 13.84 -10.00
C SER A 171 -28.61 13.48 -9.58
N ASN A 172 -29.56 14.40 -9.77
CA ASN A 172 -30.98 14.12 -9.55
C ASN A 172 -31.59 13.08 -10.52
N GLU A 173 -30.80 12.52 -11.44
CA GLU A 173 -31.21 11.31 -12.18
C GLU A 173 -31.19 10.09 -11.27
N VAL A 174 -32.37 9.53 -11.04
CA VAL A 174 -32.55 8.28 -10.29
C VAL A 174 -31.84 7.16 -11.06
N ARG A 175 -30.82 6.55 -10.44
CA ARG A 175 -30.17 5.38 -11.02
C ARG A 175 -31.03 4.16 -10.77
N THR A 176 -31.84 3.82 -11.77
CA THR A 176 -32.74 2.66 -11.71
C THR A 176 -31.97 1.34 -11.79
N LEU A 177 -32.44 0.25 -11.19
CA LEU A 177 -31.92 -1.08 -11.46
C LEU A 177 -32.97 -1.83 -12.28
N ARG A 178 -32.77 -1.84 -13.60
CA ARG A 178 -33.56 -2.68 -14.48
C ARG A 178 -33.05 -4.11 -14.37
N LEU A 179 -33.87 -5.02 -13.84
CA LEU A 179 -33.56 -6.44 -13.64
C LEU A 179 -32.97 -7.12 -14.88
N ILE A 180 -33.33 -6.66 -16.08
CA ILE A 180 -32.77 -7.15 -17.35
C ILE A 180 -31.24 -7.00 -17.46
N HIS A 181 -30.63 -6.04 -16.76
CA HIS A 181 -29.18 -5.84 -16.78
C HIS A 181 -28.46 -6.70 -15.75
N VAL A 182 -29.15 -7.24 -14.74
CA VAL A 182 -28.55 -8.01 -13.63
C VAL A 182 -27.77 -9.24 -14.12
N PRO A 183 -28.27 -10.04 -15.08
CA PRO A 183 -27.46 -11.12 -15.66
C PRO A 183 -26.17 -10.59 -16.30
N GLY A 184 -26.23 -9.45 -16.99
CA GLY A 184 -25.06 -8.81 -17.59
C GLY A 184 -24.03 -8.35 -16.55
N LEU A 185 -24.47 -7.81 -15.41
CA LEU A 185 -23.59 -7.45 -14.29
C LEU A 185 -22.86 -8.70 -13.76
N ILE A 186 -23.59 -9.78 -13.50
CA ILE A 186 -23.02 -11.03 -12.97
C ILE A 186 -22.01 -11.61 -13.95
N VAL A 187 -22.35 -11.68 -15.25
CA VAL A 187 -21.47 -12.21 -16.28
C VAL A 187 -20.19 -11.37 -16.41
N VAL A 188 -20.27 -10.04 -16.43
CA VAL A 188 -19.08 -9.19 -16.52
C VAL A 188 -18.25 -9.26 -15.24
N GLY A 189 -18.85 -9.32 -14.06
CA GLY A 189 -18.12 -9.50 -12.81
C GLY A 189 -17.35 -10.83 -12.77
N LEU A 190 -17.99 -11.93 -13.19
CA LEU A 190 -17.33 -13.23 -13.30
C LEU A 190 -16.23 -13.23 -14.37
N LEU A 191 -16.48 -12.61 -15.52
CA LEU A 191 -15.47 -12.43 -16.57
C LEU A 191 -14.26 -11.65 -16.02
N GLY A 192 -14.50 -10.56 -15.29
CA GLY A 192 -13.47 -9.77 -14.63
C GLY A 192 -12.62 -10.61 -13.69
N LEU A 193 -13.25 -11.41 -12.82
CA LEU A 193 -12.52 -12.32 -11.92
C LEU A 193 -11.70 -13.38 -12.68
N ILE A 194 -12.32 -14.04 -13.67
CA ILE A 194 -11.68 -15.12 -14.44
C ILE A 194 -10.50 -14.59 -15.26
N VAL A 195 -10.57 -13.36 -15.74
CA VAL A 195 -9.57 -12.77 -16.63
C VAL A 195 -8.51 -12.00 -15.84
N HIS A 196 -8.90 -11.13 -14.91
CA HIS A 196 -7.95 -10.25 -14.21
C HIS A 196 -7.02 -11.02 -13.28
N ILE A 197 -7.55 -11.96 -12.48
CA ILE A 197 -6.73 -12.71 -11.53
C ILE A 197 -5.53 -13.39 -12.23
N PRO A 198 -5.73 -14.23 -13.27
CA PRO A 198 -4.59 -14.88 -13.93
C PRO A 198 -3.72 -13.89 -14.70
N ILE A 199 -4.29 -12.92 -15.43
CA ILE A 199 -3.48 -12.02 -16.27
C ILE A 199 -2.64 -11.07 -15.41
N TYR A 200 -3.19 -10.47 -14.36
CA TYR A 200 -2.42 -9.63 -13.43
C TYR A 200 -1.32 -10.45 -12.76
N THR A 201 -1.61 -11.68 -12.37
CA THR A 201 -0.62 -12.60 -11.80
C THR A 201 0.50 -12.89 -12.79
N ILE A 202 0.19 -13.20 -14.05
CA ILE A 202 1.18 -13.46 -15.11
C ILE A 202 2.04 -12.22 -15.35
N ILE A 203 1.43 -11.05 -15.56
CA ILE A 203 2.15 -9.79 -15.79
C ILE A 203 3.08 -9.50 -14.60
N ALA A 204 2.56 -9.58 -13.37
CA ALA A 204 3.33 -9.34 -12.16
C ALA A 204 4.51 -10.31 -12.04
N ILE A 205 4.30 -11.62 -12.23
CA ILE A 205 5.38 -12.63 -12.13
C ILE A 205 6.42 -12.45 -13.23
N VAL A 206 6.00 -12.18 -14.47
CA VAL A 206 6.92 -12.01 -15.61
C VAL A 206 7.76 -10.74 -15.48
N LYS A 207 7.16 -9.64 -15.02
CA LYS A 207 7.84 -8.34 -14.86
C LYS A 207 8.64 -8.21 -13.58
N SER A 208 8.33 -8.98 -12.54
CA SER A 208 9.01 -8.91 -11.24
C SER A 208 10.52 -9.15 -11.27
N PRO A 209 11.06 -10.14 -12.02
CA PRO A 209 12.51 -10.30 -12.18
C PRO A 209 13.17 -9.04 -12.76
N TYR A 210 12.55 -8.41 -13.76
CA TYR A 210 13.06 -7.17 -14.35
C TYR A 210 13.03 -6.02 -13.35
N MET A 211 11.96 -5.91 -12.56
CA MET A 211 11.86 -4.91 -11.49
C MET A 211 12.92 -5.12 -10.41
N LEU A 212 13.19 -6.37 -10.05
CA LEU A 212 14.24 -6.74 -9.09
C LEU A 212 15.62 -6.31 -9.61
N PHE A 213 16.01 -6.78 -10.79
CA PHE A 213 17.35 -6.52 -11.33
C PHE A 213 17.55 -5.06 -11.72
N ARG A 214 16.57 -4.41 -12.38
CA ARG A 214 16.69 -2.99 -12.74
C ARG A 214 16.63 -2.08 -11.52
N GLY A 215 15.77 -2.39 -10.55
CA GLY A 215 15.70 -1.62 -9.31
C GLY A 215 17.03 -1.71 -8.56
N TRP A 216 17.60 -2.91 -8.42
CA TRP A 216 18.94 -3.08 -7.86
C TRP A 216 20.02 -2.35 -8.66
N PHE A 217 20.04 -2.49 -9.98
CA PHE A 217 21.02 -1.80 -10.82
C PHE A 217 20.92 -0.27 -10.67
N ARG A 218 19.71 0.29 -10.65
CA ARG A 218 19.50 1.72 -10.47
C ARG A 218 19.91 2.19 -9.08
N LEU A 219 19.44 1.52 -8.02
CA LEU A 219 19.77 1.89 -6.66
C LEU A 219 21.29 1.81 -6.39
N THR A 220 21.96 0.80 -6.97
CA THR A 220 23.43 0.69 -6.89
C THR A 220 24.12 1.75 -7.74
N HIS A 221 23.62 2.07 -8.92
CA HIS A 221 24.15 3.13 -9.77
C HIS A 221 24.01 4.51 -9.12
N ASP A 222 22.84 4.83 -8.55
CA ASP A 222 22.58 6.10 -7.87
C ASP A 222 23.48 6.24 -6.63
N LEU A 223 23.72 5.13 -5.92
CA LEU A 223 24.67 5.08 -4.81
C LEU A 223 26.13 5.35 -5.23
N ILE A 224 26.56 4.82 -6.38
CA ILE A 224 27.93 4.98 -6.89
C ILE A 224 28.14 6.37 -7.51
N SER A 225 27.18 6.83 -8.31
CA SER A 225 27.25 8.11 -9.04
C SER A 225 26.94 9.31 -8.15
N ARG A 226 26.42 9.08 -6.93
CA ARG A 226 26.01 10.13 -5.97
C ARG A 226 25.00 11.10 -6.59
N GLU A 227 24.05 10.56 -7.36
CA GLU A 227 22.97 11.31 -7.98
C GLU A 227 21.64 10.99 -7.27
N GLY A 228 20.63 11.87 -7.39
CA GLY A 228 19.29 11.66 -6.81
C GLY A 228 19.24 11.84 -5.28
N PRO A 229 18.44 11.04 -4.53
CA PRO A 229 18.25 11.20 -3.07
C PRO A 229 19.51 10.91 -2.23
N PHE A 230 20.64 10.56 -2.87
CA PHE A 230 21.87 10.09 -2.24
C PHE A 230 23.06 11.04 -2.45
N LEU A 231 22.80 12.33 -2.64
CA LEU A 231 23.81 13.38 -2.85
C LEU A 231 24.82 13.46 -1.67
N GLU A 232 24.31 13.30 -0.45
CA GLU A 232 25.09 13.41 0.80
C GLU A 232 25.68 12.06 1.24
N THR A 233 26.95 12.08 1.68
CA THR A 233 27.63 10.87 2.20
C THR A 233 26.91 10.26 3.42
N ALA A 234 26.10 11.05 4.11
CA ALA A 234 25.34 10.61 5.27
C ALA A 234 24.16 9.67 4.90
N CYS A 235 23.71 9.68 3.63
CA CYS A 235 22.61 8.84 3.15
C CYS A 235 23.04 7.43 2.70
N ILE A 236 24.34 7.14 2.66
CA ILE A 236 24.89 5.85 2.18
C ILE A 236 24.32 4.64 2.95
N PRO A 237 24.21 4.66 4.30
CA PRO A 237 23.65 3.52 5.03
C PRO A 237 22.17 3.28 4.72
N VAL A 238 21.37 4.35 4.60
CA VAL A 238 19.94 4.27 4.27
C VAL A 238 19.75 3.67 2.88
N ALA A 239 20.54 4.12 1.90
CA ALA A 239 20.52 3.57 0.55
C ALA A 239 20.84 2.06 0.52
N GLY A 240 21.83 1.63 1.32
CA GLY A 240 22.16 0.22 1.47
C GLY A 240 21.00 -0.61 2.04
N LEU A 241 20.25 -0.08 3.00
CA LEU A 241 19.05 -0.73 3.53
C LEU A 241 17.97 -0.86 2.43
N THR A 242 17.74 0.20 1.65
CA THR A 242 16.77 0.17 0.54
C THR A 242 17.13 -0.89 -0.51
N ILE A 243 18.41 -1.01 -0.88
CA ILE A 243 18.89 -2.06 -1.80
C ILE A 243 18.60 -3.46 -1.22
N LEU A 244 18.85 -3.66 0.07
CA LEU A 244 18.66 -4.94 0.73
C LEU A 244 17.17 -5.31 0.87
N LEU A 245 16.31 -4.34 1.15
CA LEU A 245 14.86 -4.54 1.32
C LEU A 245 14.11 -4.58 -0.01
N TRP A 246 14.74 -4.21 -1.13
CA TRP A 246 14.11 -4.19 -2.45
C TRP A 246 13.40 -5.51 -2.85
N PRO A 247 13.95 -6.72 -2.61
CA PRO A 247 13.26 -7.97 -2.90
C PRO A 247 11.93 -8.12 -2.16
N ILE A 248 11.84 -7.64 -0.92
CA ILE A 248 10.61 -7.69 -0.12
C ILE A 248 9.55 -6.78 -0.75
N VAL A 249 9.95 -5.60 -1.24
CA VAL A 249 9.06 -4.69 -1.97
C VAL A 249 8.55 -5.34 -3.26
N VAL A 250 9.42 -6.03 -4.00
CA VAL A 250 9.03 -6.78 -5.21
C VAL A 250 8.01 -7.87 -4.87
N ILE A 251 8.25 -8.69 -3.86
CA ILE A 251 7.30 -9.74 -3.42
C ILE A 251 5.96 -9.11 -2.99
N GLY A 252 6.02 -8.04 -2.18
CA GLY A 252 4.83 -7.31 -1.73
C GLY A 252 3.99 -6.78 -2.89
N SER A 253 4.65 -6.27 -3.95
CA SER A 253 3.96 -5.78 -5.14
C SER A 253 3.21 -6.88 -5.91
N ILE A 254 3.78 -8.10 -5.98
CA ILE A 254 3.11 -9.25 -6.61
C ILE A 254 1.85 -9.61 -5.83
N ILE A 255 1.98 -9.74 -4.50
CA ILE A 255 0.85 -10.08 -3.63
C ILE A 255 -0.25 -9.01 -3.76
N MET A 256 0.14 -7.73 -3.75
CA MET A 256 -0.79 -6.61 -3.91
C MET A 256 -1.47 -6.62 -5.28
N ALA A 257 -0.76 -6.93 -6.36
CA ALA A 257 -1.33 -7.03 -7.70
C ALA A 257 -2.38 -8.16 -7.81
N ILE A 258 -2.08 -9.32 -7.21
CA ILE A 258 -3.03 -10.44 -7.17
C ILE A 258 -4.28 -10.05 -6.37
N PHE A 259 -4.09 -9.45 -5.21
CA PHE A 259 -5.20 -9.05 -4.34
C PHE A 259 -6.07 -7.95 -4.98
N SER A 260 -5.46 -6.93 -5.58
CA SER A 260 -6.19 -5.81 -6.21
C SER A 260 -6.97 -6.25 -7.47
N SER A 261 -6.47 -7.25 -8.20
CA SER A 261 -7.13 -7.79 -9.40
C SER A 261 -8.57 -8.25 -9.14
N ILE A 262 -8.88 -8.74 -7.93
CA ILE A 262 -10.22 -9.18 -7.54
C ILE A 262 -11.19 -7.99 -7.54
N PHE A 263 -10.80 -6.89 -6.91
CA PHE A 263 -11.64 -5.70 -6.77
C PHE A 263 -11.79 -4.98 -8.11
N ILE A 264 -10.69 -4.82 -8.85
CA ILE A 264 -10.69 -4.20 -10.17
C ILE A 264 -11.56 -5.02 -11.13
N GLY A 265 -11.45 -6.35 -11.14
CA GLY A 265 -12.27 -7.22 -11.97
C GLY A 265 -13.77 -7.10 -11.66
N LEU A 266 -14.13 -7.11 -10.37
CA LEU A 266 -15.53 -6.95 -9.93
C LEU A 266 -16.11 -5.57 -10.26
N TYR A 267 -15.27 -4.53 -10.32
CA TYR A 267 -15.67 -3.18 -10.68
C TYR A 267 -16.24 -3.09 -12.10
N GLY A 268 -15.92 -4.05 -12.98
CA GLY A 268 -16.58 -4.18 -14.29
C GLY A 268 -18.11 -4.26 -14.19
N SER A 269 -18.64 -4.90 -13.14
CA SER A 269 -20.09 -4.94 -12.86
C SER A 269 -20.66 -3.54 -12.59
N VAL A 270 -19.89 -2.70 -11.88
CA VAL A 270 -20.28 -1.32 -11.58
C VAL A 270 -20.31 -0.48 -12.86
N ILE A 271 -19.36 -0.69 -13.78
CA ILE A 271 -19.36 -0.02 -15.08
C ILE A 271 -20.57 -0.42 -15.93
N VAL A 272 -20.92 -1.72 -16.00
CA VAL A 272 -22.15 -2.14 -16.72
C VAL A 272 -23.39 -1.45 -16.14
N TYR A 273 -23.43 -1.32 -14.81
CA TYR A 273 -24.53 -0.65 -14.13
C TYR A 273 -24.59 0.85 -14.44
N GLN A 274 -23.46 1.55 -14.40
CA GLN A 274 -23.37 2.99 -14.66
C GLN A 274 -23.65 3.33 -16.13
N GLU A 275 -23.00 2.63 -17.06
CA GLU A 275 -23.05 2.89 -18.50
C GLU A 275 -24.23 2.22 -19.22
N ARG A 276 -24.99 1.37 -18.52
CA ARG A 276 -26.09 0.56 -19.08
C ARG A 276 -25.67 -0.27 -20.30
N SER A 277 -24.40 -0.65 -20.37
CA SER A 277 -23.84 -1.31 -21.54
C SER A 277 -22.93 -2.45 -21.14
N PHE A 278 -23.33 -3.66 -21.53
CA PHE A 278 -22.51 -4.87 -21.39
C PHE A 278 -21.17 -4.70 -22.11
N LYS A 279 -21.19 -4.12 -23.33
CA LYS A 279 -19.98 -3.88 -24.12
C LYS A 279 -19.00 -2.95 -23.39
N ARG A 280 -19.49 -1.92 -22.70
CA ARG A 280 -18.63 -1.02 -21.90
C ARG A 280 -18.02 -1.72 -20.70
N GLY A 281 -18.75 -2.61 -20.04
CA GLY A 281 -18.20 -3.43 -18.95
C GLY A 281 -17.10 -4.38 -19.42
N VAL A 282 -17.30 -5.08 -20.55
CA VAL A 282 -16.26 -5.92 -21.15
C VAL A 282 -15.07 -5.08 -21.61
N ALA A 283 -15.32 -3.92 -22.22
CA ALA A 283 -14.26 -2.99 -22.62
C ALA A 283 -13.46 -2.50 -21.41
N TYR A 284 -14.10 -2.25 -20.27
CA TYR A 284 -13.41 -1.92 -19.01
C TYR A 284 -12.50 -3.06 -18.54
N VAL A 285 -12.99 -4.30 -18.54
CA VAL A 285 -12.17 -5.47 -18.17
C VAL A 285 -10.93 -5.55 -19.05
N ILE A 286 -11.05 -5.33 -20.36
CA ILE A 286 -9.90 -5.34 -21.28
C ILE A 286 -8.99 -4.12 -21.04
N ALA A 287 -9.56 -2.93 -20.91
CA ALA A 287 -8.81 -1.69 -20.74
C ALA A 287 -7.98 -1.67 -19.44
N MET A 288 -8.52 -2.20 -18.34
CA MET A 288 -7.77 -2.26 -17.08
C MET A 288 -6.54 -3.16 -17.14
N ILE A 289 -6.56 -4.20 -17.98
CA ILE A 289 -5.37 -5.04 -18.21
C ILE A 289 -4.29 -4.22 -18.92
N ALA A 290 -4.66 -3.48 -19.97
CA ALA A 290 -3.74 -2.61 -20.69
C ALA A 290 -3.19 -1.50 -19.77
N GLU A 291 -4.05 -0.87 -18.96
CA GLU A 291 -3.64 0.13 -17.96
C GLU A 291 -2.64 -0.45 -16.95
N PHE A 292 -2.90 -1.67 -16.45
CA PHE A 292 -1.98 -2.32 -15.51
C PHE A 292 -0.65 -2.70 -16.17
N ASP A 293 -0.70 -3.16 -17.42
CA ASP A 293 0.51 -3.44 -18.19
C ASP A 293 1.34 -2.19 -18.45
N GLU A 294 0.70 -1.08 -18.84
CA GLU A 294 1.34 0.22 -19.03
C GLU A 294 1.89 0.79 -17.72
N TYR A 295 1.12 0.75 -16.63
CA TYR A 295 1.57 1.16 -15.30
C TYR A 295 2.83 0.40 -14.85
N THR A 296 2.86 -0.92 -15.07
CA THR A 296 4.04 -1.74 -14.73
C THR A 296 5.20 -1.49 -15.69
N ASN A 297 4.95 -1.15 -16.95
CA ASN A 297 5.99 -0.75 -17.91
C ASN A 297 6.64 0.59 -17.53
N ASP A 298 5.83 1.57 -17.11
CA ASP A 298 6.28 2.87 -16.63
C ASP A 298 7.11 2.75 -15.36
N TRP A 299 6.67 1.91 -14.42
CA TRP A 299 7.45 1.60 -13.21
C TRP A 299 8.83 1.02 -13.54
N LEU A 300 8.95 0.29 -14.64
CA LEU A 300 10.20 -0.29 -15.14
C LEU A 300 11.00 0.66 -16.04
N TYR A 301 10.46 1.83 -16.38
CA TYR A 301 11.03 2.78 -17.34
C TYR A 301 11.40 2.09 -18.65
N LEU A 302 10.53 1.20 -19.13
CA LEU A 302 10.72 0.54 -20.42
C LEU A 302 10.42 1.54 -21.53
N ARG A 303 11.41 1.78 -22.39
CA ARG A 303 11.26 2.67 -23.56
C ARG A 303 10.38 2.00 -24.61
N GLU A 304 9.68 2.79 -25.42
CA GLU A 304 8.92 2.28 -26.56
C GLU A 304 9.80 1.39 -27.46
N GLY A 305 9.35 0.15 -27.75
CA GLY A 305 10.03 -0.80 -28.64
C GLY A 305 10.76 -1.98 -27.96
N THR A 306 10.55 -2.26 -26.67
CA THR A 306 11.09 -3.48 -26.03
C THR A 306 10.25 -4.73 -26.32
N ILE A 307 10.86 -5.92 -26.15
CA ILE A 307 10.24 -7.24 -26.38
C ILE A 307 9.09 -7.55 -25.40
N PHE A 308 8.99 -6.80 -24.29
CA PHE A 308 7.84 -6.89 -23.39
C PHE A 308 6.61 -6.27 -24.05
N PRO A 309 5.45 -6.94 -23.97
CA PRO A 309 4.22 -6.38 -24.51
C PRO A 309 3.96 -4.99 -23.89
N LYS A 310 3.57 -4.06 -24.76
CA LYS A 310 2.78 -2.86 -24.47
C LYS A 310 1.37 -3.15 -24.97
#